data_AF-A0A5C9B3C5-F1
#
_entry.id   AF-A0A5C9B3C5-F1
#
_cell.length_a   1.000
_cell.length_b   1.000
_cell.length_c   1.000
_cell.angle_alpha   90.00
_cell.angle_beta   90.00
_cell.angle_gamma   90.00
#
_symmetry.space_group_name_H-M   'P 1'
#
loop_
_entity.id
_entity.type
_entity.pdbx_description
1 polymer ?
#
loop_
_entity_poly.entity_id
_entity_poly.type
_entity_poly.pdbx_seq_one_letter_code
_entity_poly.pdbx_strand_id
1 'polypeptide(L)'
;MKIEPQPRLKTDTPSSDRILDEYKILVDERRFVMTQYVQSLALYIALVGLALRESLATNQIDLSIAVTIFVTCMNFAYWYGARQFRSMAHHALNREALLADVLGFQHPHPMLWGYYCGISAFIISECAVIVLLVKRLL
;
A
#
# COMPACT_ATOMS: atom_id res chain seq x y z
N MET A 1 -22.95 -32.97 -48.68
CA MET A 1 -22.06 -32.66 -47.54
C MET A 1 -22.95 -32.21 -46.38
N LYS A 2 -23.14 -33.04 -45.36
CA LYS A 2 -23.88 -32.67 -44.14
C LYS A 2 -22.95 -31.82 -43.29
N ILE A 3 -23.33 -30.57 -43.03
CA ILE A 3 -22.61 -29.71 -42.08
C ILE A 3 -23.03 -30.19 -40.69
N GLU A 4 -22.11 -30.85 -39.99
CA GLU A 4 -22.29 -31.16 -38.57
C GLU A 4 -22.32 -29.86 -37.77
N PRO A 5 -23.31 -29.65 -36.90
CA PRO A 5 -23.28 -28.51 -36.01
C PRO A 5 -22.13 -28.69 -35.02
N GLN A 6 -21.16 -27.77 -35.08
CA GLN A 6 -20.10 -27.62 -34.08
C GLN A 6 -20.73 -27.64 -32.67
N PRO A 7 -20.21 -28.43 -31.72
CA PRO A 7 -20.73 -28.41 -30.36
C PRO A 7 -20.58 -27.00 -29.82
N ARG A 8 -21.71 -26.39 -29.43
CA ARG A 8 -21.70 -25.10 -28.74
C ARG A 8 -20.75 -25.24 -27.55
N LEU A 9 -19.71 -24.41 -27.53
CA LEU A 9 -18.85 -24.22 -26.37
C LEU A 9 -19.79 -24.05 -25.18
N LYS A 10 -19.83 -25.04 -24.27
CA LYS A 10 -20.50 -24.86 -23.00
C LYS A 10 -19.83 -23.66 -22.37
N THR A 11 -20.55 -22.55 -22.26
CA THR A 11 -20.23 -21.50 -21.32
C THR A 11 -20.40 -22.14 -19.96
N ASP A 12 -19.35 -22.82 -19.51
CA ASP A 12 -19.23 -23.34 -18.16
C ASP A 12 -19.35 -22.12 -17.25
N THR A 13 -20.58 -21.90 -16.76
CA THR A 13 -20.79 -21.03 -15.62
C THR A 13 -19.90 -21.62 -14.53
N PRO A 14 -18.89 -20.89 -14.03
CA PRO A 14 -17.98 -21.46 -13.04
C PRO A 14 -18.84 -22.00 -11.90
N SER A 15 -18.59 -23.24 -11.50
CA SER A 15 -19.32 -23.86 -10.40
C SER A 15 -19.21 -22.96 -9.17
N SER A 16 -20.28 -22.89 -8.36
CA SER A 16 -20.33 -22.09 -7.14
C SER A 16 -19.09 -22.31 -6.24
N ASP A 17 -18.58 -23.54 -6.21
CA ASP A 17 -17.37 -23.91 -5.48
C ASP A 17 -16.10 -23.22 -6.01
N ARG A 18 -15.97 -23.10 -7.34
CA ARG A 18 -14.84 -22.41 -7.98
C ARG A 18 -14.85 -20.90 -7.70
N ILE A 19 -16.04 -20.29 -7.68
CA ILE A 19 -16.21 -18.86 -7.35
C ILE A 19 -15.87 -18.62 -5.86
N LEU A 20 -16.29 -19.53 -4.98
CA LEU A 20 -15.99 -19.46 -3.55
C LEU A 20 -14.49 -19.60 -3.26
N ASP A 21 -13.79 -20.48 -3.98
CA ASP A 21 -12.34 -20.64 -3.83
C ASP A 21 -11.56 -19.44 -4.38
N GLU A 22 -12.00 -18.87 -5.52
CA GLU A 22 -11.42 -17.61 -6.03
C GLU A 22 -11.61 -16.46 -5.04
N TYR A 23 -12.78 -16.38 -4.40
CA TYR A 23 -13.05 -15.38 -3.36
C TYR A 23 -12.12 -15.53 -2.15
N LYS A 24 -11.90 -16.76 -1.64
CA LYS A 24 -10.98 -17.01 -0.52
C LYS A 24 -9.54 -16.59 -0.86
N ILE A 25 -9.07 -16.95 -2.06
CA ILE A 25 -7.72 -16.60 -2.51
C ILE A 25 -7.54 -15.07 -2.55
N LEU A 26 -8.52 -14.33 -3.08
CA LEU A 26 -8.48 -12.87 -3.13
C LEU A 26 -8.48 -12.22 -1.74
N VAL A 27 -9.25 -12.77 -0.80
CA VAL A 27 -9.27 -12.29 0.59
C VAL A 27 -7.89 -12.48 1.24
N ASP A 28 -7.25 -13.63 1.03
CA ASP A 28 -5.92 -13.91 1.56
C ASP A 28 -4.83 -13.03 0.91
N GLU A 29 -4.89 -12.84 -0.41
CA GLU A 29 -3.97 -11.95 -1.13
C GLU A 29 -4.07 -10.51 -0.62
N ARG A 30 -5.29 -10.00 -0.42
CA ARG A 30 -5.51 -8.66 0.17
C ARG A 30 -4.94 -8.56 1.58
N ARG A 31 -5.16 -9.57 2.43
CA ARG A 31 -4.62 -9.61 3.80
C ARG A 31 -3.10 -9.61 3.81
N PHE A 32 -2.48 -10.38 2.93
CA PHE A 32 -1.03 -10.41 2.77
C PHE A 32 -0.49 -9.03 2.37
N VAL A 33 -1.07 -8.41 1.33
CA VAL A 33 -0.67 -7.08 0.84
C VAL A 33 -0.83 -6.02 1.93
N MET A 34 -1.95 -6.01 2.66
CA MET A 34 -2.18 -5.11 3.80
C MET A 34 -1.15 -5.31 4.92
N THR A 35 -0.84 -6.56 5.27
CA THR A 35 0.13 -6.87 6.32
C THR A 35 1.52 -6.38 5.95
N GLN A 36 1.96 -6.65 4.71
CA GLN A 36 3.23 -6.15 4.19
C GLN A 36 3.28 -4.62 4.18
N TYR A 37 2.19 -3.96 3.81
CA TYR A 37 2.11 -2.51 3.85
C TYR A 37 2.27 -1.97 5.28
N VAL A 38 1.53 -2.51 6.26
CA VAL A 38 1.62 -2.08 7.66
C VAL A 38 3.02 -2.33 8.24
N GLN A 39 3.65 -3.47 7.94
CA GLN A 39 5.02 -3.75 8.34
C GLN A 39 6.01 -2.75 7.73
N SER A 40 5.85 -2.41 6.44
CA SER A 40 6.67 -1.40 5.78
C SER A 40 6.48 0.00 6.36
N LEU A 41 5.24 0.37 6.72
CA LEU A 41 4.91 1.62 7.38
C LEU A 41 5.57 1.73 8.76
N ALA A 42 5.50 0.65 9.55
CA ALA A 42 6.13 0.61 10.87
C ALA A 42 7.66 0.75 10.77
N LEU A 43 8.28 0.05 9.82
CA LEU A 43 9.72 0.18 9.56
C LEU A 43 10.10 1.60 9.12
N TYR A 44 9.31 2.19 8.22
CA TYR A 44 9.51 3.56 7.76
C TYR A 44 9.47 4.57 8.92
N ILE A 45 8.45 4.50 9.79
CA ILE A 45 8.33 5.37 10.96
C ILE A 45 9.55 5.20 11.88
N ALA A 46 10.00 3.96 12.11
CA ALA A 46 11.16 3.68 12.94
C ALA A 46 12.45 4.28 12.37
N LEU A 47 12.70 4.11 11.07
CA LEU A 47 13.89 4.64 10.39
C LEU A 47 13.91 6.17 10.36
N VAL A 48 12.77 6.79 10.02
CA VAL A 48 12.65 8.26 10.02
C VAL A 48 12.80 8.82 11.44
N GLY A 49 12.19 8.18 12.44
CA GLY A 49 12.34 8.57 13.84
C GLY A 49 13.78 8.48 14.33
N LEU A 50 14.51 7.42 13.94
CA LEU A 50 15.93 7.27 14.25
C LEU A 50 16.78 8.34 13.56
N ALA A 51 16.54 8.61 12.28
CA ALA A 51 17.24 9.66 11.54
C ALA A 51 17.03 11.05 12.17
N LEU A 52 15.79 11.39 12.51
CA LEU A 52 15.45 12.64 13.20
C LEU A 52 16.14 12.77 14.56
N ARG A 53 16.20 11.68 15.34
CA ARG A 53 16.91 11.65 16.62
C ARG A 53 18.40 11.91 16.44
N GLU A 54 19.05 11.28 15.46
CA GLU A 54 20.47 11.52 15.16
C GLU A 54 20.74 12.98 14.74
N SER A 55 19.84 13.57 13.93
CA SER A 55 19.92 14.99 13.53
C SER A 55 19.77 15.96 14.72
N LEU A 56 18.95 15.61 15.70
CA LEU A 56 18.81 16.38 16.94
C LEU A 56 20.05 16.26 17.85
N ALA A 57 20.66 15.08 17.92
CA ALA A 57 21.79 14.81 18.80
C ALA A 57 23.12 15.38 18.29
N THR A 58 23.28 15.51 16.97
CA THR A 58 24.52 16.02 16.36
C THR A 58 24.59 17.54 16.35
N ASN A 59 25.80 18.10 16.40
CA ASN A 59 26.04 19.53 16.13
C ASN A 59 26.69 19.76 14.75
N GLN A 60 26.92 18.70 13.98
CA GLN A 60 27.53 18.80 12.66
C GLN A 60 26.47 19.11 11.60
N ILE A 61 26.65 20.21 10.90
CA ILE A 61 25.75 20.64 9.81
C ILE A 61 25.78 19.62 8.67
N ASP A 62 26.95 19.09 8.33
CA ASP A 62 27.11 18.08 7.27
C ASP A 62 26.26 16.83 7.55
N LEU A 63 26.24 16.36 8.80
CA LEU A 63 25.41 15.23 9.20
C LEU A 63 23.91 15.58 9.13
N SER A 64 23.53 16.81 9.49
CA SER A 64 22.15 17.28 9.40
C SER A 64 21.65 17.35 7.95
N ILE A 65 22.52 17.77 7.02
CA ILE A 65 22.25 17.77 5.58
C ILE A 65 22.13 16.33 5.06
N ALA A 66 23.06 15.44 5.44
CA ALA A 66 23.01 14.04 5.04
C ALA A 66 21.73 13.34 5.53
N VAL A 67 21.33 13.58 6.79
CA VAL A 67 20.07 13.07 7.34
C VAL A 67 18.87 13.63 6.58
N THR A 68 18.89 14.92 6.24
CA THR A 68 17.82 15.54 5.45
C THR A 68 17.64 14.82 4.12
N ILE A 69 18.73 14.66 3.37
CA ILE A 69 18.71 13.97 2.07
C ILE A 69 18.21 12.52 2.25
N PHE A 70 18.67 11.82 3.28
CA PHE A 70 18.24 10.45 3.57
C PHE A 70 16.73 10.37 3.83
N VAL A 71 16.19 11.24 4.70
CA VAL A 71 14.75 11.25 5.00
C VAL A 71 13.94 11.62 3.77
N THR A 72 14.37 12.60 2.97
CA THR A 72 13.68 12.97 1.72
C THR A 72 13.66 11.81 0.71
N CYS A 73 14.76 11.10 0.53
CA CYS A 73 14.81 9.90 -0.32
C CYS A 73 13.88 8.80 0.20
N MET A 74 13.90 8.53 1.51
CA MET A 74 13.01 7.55 2.16
C MET A 74 11.54 7.92 1.98
N ASN A 75 11.21 9.20 2.14
CA ASN A 75 9.89 9.76 1.98
C ASN A 75 9.36 9.60 0.54
N PHE A 76 10.20 9.88 -0.46
CA PHE A 76 9.85 9.68 -1.86
C PHE A 76 9.63 8.20 -2.19
N ALA A 77 10.53 7.31 -1.74
CA ALA A 77 10.40 5.87 -1.94
C ALA A 77 9.12 5.33 -1.27
N TYR A 78 8.83 5.77 -0.06
CA TYR A 78 7.64 5.38 0.69
C TYR A 78 6.35 5.88 0.02
N TRP A 79 6.33 7.13 -0.45
CA TRP A 79 5.19 7.68 -1.20
C TRP A 79 4.92 6.89 -2.49
N TYR A 80 5.96 6.56 -3.25
CA TYR A 80 5.85 5.75 -4.45
C TYR A 80 5.28 4.36 -4.13
N GLY A 81 5.82 3.68 -3.11
CA GLY A 81 5.34 2.38 -2.65
C GLY A 81 3.88 2.44 -2.22
N ALA A 82 3.50 3.42 -1.39
CA ALA A 82 2.14 3.61 -0.91
C ALA A 82 1.14 3.84 -2.07
N ARG A 83 1.55 4.54 -3.13
CA ARG A 83 0.73 4.74 -4.33
C ARG A 83 0.49 3.43 -5.08
N GLN A 84 1.51 2.59 -5.20
CA GLN A 84 1.36 1.26 -5.83
C GLN A 84 0.46 0.35 -5.01
N PHE A 85 0.66 0.29 -3.68
CA PHE A 85 -0.20 -0.46 -2.77
C PHE A 85 -1.65 -0.01 -2.84
N ARG A 86 -1.91 1.30 -2.92
CA ARG A 86 -3.26 1.84 -3.10
C ARG A 86 -3.89 1.37 -4.41
N SER A 87 -3.14 1.40 -5.50
CA SER A 87 -3.64 0.92 -6.80
C SER A 87 -4.02 -0.56 -6.73
N MET A 88 -3.12 -1.40 -6.21
CA MET A 88 -3.37 -2.84 -6.05
C MET A 88 -4.57 -3.12 -5.14
N ALA A 89 -4.67 -2.42 -4.00
CA ALA A 89 -5.78 -2.57 -3.07
C ALA A 89 -7.13 -2.17 -3.69
N HIS A 90 -7.17 -1.11 -4.51
CA HIS A 90 -8.40 -0.75 -5.24
C HIS A 90 -8.80 -1.79 -6.27
N HIS A 91 -7.84 -2.32 -7.04
CA HIS A 91 -8.14 -3.36 -8.03
C HIS A 91 -8.64 -4.65 -7.35
N ALA A 92 -7.98 -5.07 -6.27
CA ALA A 92 -8.38 -6.24 -5.50
C ALA A 92 -9.78 -6.06 -4.88
N LEU A 93 -10.06 -4.89 -4.31
CA LEU A 93 -11.35 -4.60 -3.66
C LEU A 93 -12.51 -4.55 -4.66
N ASN A 94 -12.30 -3.98 -5.84
CA ASN A 94 -13.32 -4.00 -6.91
C ASN A 94 -13.62 -5.43 -7.35
N ARG A 95 -12.59 -6.28 -7.47
CA ARG A 95 -12.74 -7.67 -7.88
C ARG A 95 -13.45 -8.51 -6.80
N GLU A 96 -13.09 -8.29 -5.54
CA GLU A 96 -13.75 -8.90 -4.37
C GLU A 96 -15.21 -8.44 -4.23
N ALA A 97 -15.52 -7.16 -4.51
CA ALA A 97 -16.88 -6.65 -4.48
C ALA A 97 -17.77 -7.31 -5.54
N LEU A 98 -17.26 -7.47 -6.77
CA LEU A 98 -17.99 -8.16 -7.85
C LEU A 98 -18.28 -9.64 -7.49
N LEU A 99 -17.34 -10.32 -6.82
CA LEU A 99 -17.55 -11.70 -6.38
C LEU A 99 -18.48 -11.79 -5.16
N ALA A 100 -18.41 -10.83 -4.24
CA ALA A 100 -19.32 -10.73 -3.10
C ALA A 100 -20.77 -10.55 -3.56
N ASP A 101 -21.02 -9.74 -4.60
CA ASP A 101 -22.36 -9.56 -5.19
C ASP A 101 -22.92 -10.86 -5.77
N VAL A 102 -22.09 -11.63 -6.48
CA VAL A 102 -22.48 -12.91 -7.08
C VAL A 102 -22.78 -13.97 -6.01
N LEU A 103 -22.08 -13.93 -4.87
CA LEU A 103 -22.23 -14.89 -3.77
C LEU A 103 -23.27 -14.43 -2.71
N GLY A 104 -23.81 -13.22 -2.81
CA GLY A 104 -24.72 -12.64 -1.81
C GLY A 104 -24.03 -12.31 -0.48
N PHE A 105 -22.71 -12.09 -0.49
CA PHE A 105 -21.95 -11.70 0.69
C PHE A 105 -21.92 -10.18 0.88
N GLN A 106 -21.60 -9.75 2.10
CA GLN A 106 -21.46 -8.35 2.43
C GLN A 106 -20.27 -7.74 1.69
N HIS A 107 -20.43 -6.53 1.15
CA HIS A 107 -19.37 -5.84 0.42
C HIS A 107 -18.12 -5.62 1.29
N PRO A 108 -16.92 -5.79 0.71
CA PRO A 108 -15.67 -5.50 1.41
C PRO A 108 -15.52 -4.01 1.74
N HIS A 109 -15.15 -3.69 2.98
CA HIS A 109 -14.87 -2.32 3.38
C HIS A 109 -13.53 -1.83 2.83
N PRO A 110 -13.47 -0.58 2.30
CA PRO A 110 -12.22 0.02 1.85
C PRO A 110 -11.33 0.36 3.05
N MET A 111 -10.32 -0.47 3.31
CA MET A 111 -9.29 -0.21 4.33
C MET A 111 -8.25 0.81 3.81
N LEU A 112 -8.67 2.02 3.44
CA LEU A 112 -7.78 3.06 2.93
C LEU A 112 -7.05 3.85 4.02
N TRP A 113 -7.40 3.63 5.30
CA TRP A 113 -6.83 4.34 6.44
C TRP A 113 -5.31 4.28 6.49
N GLY A 114 -4.70 3.12 6.20
CA GLY A 114 -3.25 2.97 6.18
C GLY A 114 -2.57 3.93 5.19
N TYR A 115 -3.19 4.17 4.03
CA TYR A 115 -2.67 5.09 3.03
C TYR A 115 -2.68 6.54 3.53
N TYR A 116 -3.77 6.97 4.17
CA TYR A 116 -3.86 8.30 4.77
C TYR A 116 -2.84 8.48 5.89
N CYS A 117 -2.68 7.48 6.77
CA CYS A 117 -1.64 7.49 7.80
C CYS A 117 -0.24 7.62 7.19
N GLY A 118 0.04 6.92 6.09
CA GLY A 118 1.30 7.02 5.36
C GLY A 118 1.57 8.43 4.80
N ILE A 119 0.57 9.07 4.20
CA ILE A 119 0.69 10.45 3.71
C ILE A 119 0.92 11.41 4.88
N SER A 120 0.18 11.28 5.97
CA SER A 120 0.36 12.14 7.14
C SER A 120 1.78 12.01 7.71
N ALA A 121 2.31 10.78 7.80
CA ALA A 121 3.68 10.55 8.26
C ALA A 121 4.73 11.17 7.31
N PHE A 122 4.53 11.07 6.00
CA PHE A 122 5.35 11.76 5.00
C PHE A 122 5.37 13.29 5.22
N ILE A 123 4.19 13.91 5.35
CA ILE A 123 4.09 15.37 5.51
C ILE A 123 4.76 15.81 6.83
N ILE A 124 4.45 15.12 7.93
CA ILE A 124 4.99 15.46 9.25
C ILE A 124 6.51 15.31 9.27
N SER A 125 7.05 14.24 8.68
CA SER A 125 8.50 14.01 8.66
C SER A 125 9.24 15.02 7.79
N GLU A 126 8.74 15.34 6.58
CA GLU A 126 9.33 16.39 5.74
C GLU A 126 9.34 17.74 6.46
N CYS A 127 8.20 18.15 7.03
CA CYS A 127 8.12 19.40 7.78
C CYS A 127 9.11 19.42 8.95
N ALA A 128 9.23 18.32 9.70
CA ALA A 128 10.16 18.22 10.82
C ALA A 128 11.62 18.38 10.37
N VAL A 129 12.03 17.68 9.32
CA VAL A 129 13.39 17.75 8.78
C VAL A 129 13.72 19.14 8.26
N ILE A 130 12.83 19.77 7.49
CA ILE A 130 13.04 21.12 6.96
C ILE A 130 13.19 22.12 8.11
N VAL A 131 12.34 22.06 9.12
CA VAL A 131 12.43 22.95 10.29
C VAL A 131 13.75 22.75 11.03
N LEU A 132 14.20 21.50 11.20
CA LEU A 132 15.49 21.20 11.83
C LEU A 132 16.66 21.76 11.02
N LEU A 133 16.66 21.57 9.70
CA LEU A 133 17.72 22.07 8.84
C LEU A 133 17.78 23.60 8.87
N VAL A 134 16.64 24.29 8.75
CA VAL A 134 16.57 25.76 8.80
C VAL A 134 17.09 26.28 10.15
N LYS A 135 16.69 25.66 11.27
CA LYS A 135 17.20 26.02 12.60
C LYS A 135 18.70 25.82 12.77
N ARG A 136 19.33 24.94 11.98
CA ARG A 136 20.78 24.69 12.04
C ARG A 136 21.57 25.61 11.11
N LEU A 137 20.92 26.19 10.10
CA LEU A 137 21.54 27.09 9.12
C LEU A 137 21.42 28.57 9.50
N LEU A 138 20.41 28.93 10.31
CA LEU A 138 20.23 30.26 10.90
C LEU A 138 20.98 30.40 12.22
#